data_AF-A0A520DUI2-F1
#
_entry.id   AF-A0A520DUI2-F1
#
_cell.length_a   1.000
_cell.length_b   1.000
_cell.length_c   1.000
_cell.angle_alpha   90.00
_cell.angle_beta   90.00
_cell.angle_gamma   90.00
#
_symmetry.space_group_name_H-M   'P 1'
#
loop_
_entity.id
_entity.type
_entity.pdbx_description
1 polymer ?
#
loop_
_entity_poly.entity_id
_entity_poly.type
_entity_poly.pdbx_seq_one_letter_code
_entity_poly.pdbx_strand_id
1 'polypeptide(L)' 'SQTIGSMVRGFKIGVTKWFRENDNKTNIWQRNYYEHIIRDENAYQNIAKYIENNALNWEIDKFHS' A
#
# COMPACT_ATOMS: atom_id res chain seq x y z
N SER A 1 -9.07 18.85 -4.12
CA SER A 1 -10.11 17.88 -3.70
C SER A 1 -9.61 17.11 -2.49
N GLN A 2 -10.48 16.74 -1.56
CA GLN A 2 -10.13 15.92 -0.39
C GLN A 2 -10.60 14.47 -0.63
N THR A 3 -9.91 13.75 -1.52
CA THR A 3 -10.21 12.34 -1.83
C THR A 3 -9.07 11.43 -1.37
N ILE A 4 -9.37 10.16 -1.11
CA ILE A 4 -8.35 9.15 -0.82
C ILE A 4 -7.25 9.15 -1.89
N GLY A 5 -7.65 9.18 -3.17
CA GLY A 5 -6.71 9.24 -4.29
C GLY A 5 -5.79 10.47 -4.26
N SER A 6 -6.28 11.64 -3.85
CA SER A 6 -5.44 12.84 -3.72
C SER A 6 -4.40 12.71 -2.58
N MET A 7 -4.76 12.08 -1.47
CA MET A 7 -3.86 11.83 -0.34
C MET A 7 -2.78 10.81 -0.71
N VAL A 8 -3.18 9.69 -1.31
CA VAL A 8 -2.25 8.65 -1.79
C VAL A 8 -1.29 9.22 -2.84
N ARG A 9 -1.80 10.07 -3.76
CA ARG A 9 -0.95 10.77 -4.74
C ARG A 9 0.09 11.65 -4.03
N GLY A 10 -0.32 12.46 -3.06
CA GLY A 10 0.58 13.32 -2.30
C GLY A 10 1.69 12.52 -1.59
N PHE A 11 1.30 11.43 -0.93
CA PHE A 11 2.25 10.52 -0.28
C PHE A 11 3.26 9.91 -1.26
N LYS A 12 2.78 9.33 -2.37
CA LYS A 12 3.65 8.74 -3.41
C LYS A 12 4.60 9.77 -4.02
N ILE A 13 4.16 11.03 -4.19
CA ILE A 13 5.03 12.12 -4.66
C ILE A 13 6.17 12.39 -3.68
N GLY A 14 5.86 12.58 -2.40
CA GLY A 14 6.86 12.89 -1.37
C GLY A 14 7.94 11.82 -1.26
N VAL A 15 7.52 10.56 -1.18
CA VAL A 15 8.46 9.41 -1.12
C VAL A 15 9.27 9.27 -2.41
N THR A 16 8.65 9.46 -3.59
CA THR A 16 9.40 9.42 -4.87
C THR A 16 10.46 10.51 -4.93
N LYS A 17 10.15 11.73 -4.47
CA LYS A 17 11.11 12.82 -4.40
C LYS A 17 12.29 12.46 -3.51
N TRP A 18 12.02 11.94 -2.32
CA TRP A 18 13.05 11.50 -1.39
C TRP A 18 13.95 10.41 -1.99
N PHE A 19 13.39 9.37 -2.63
CA PHE A 19 14.17 8.31 -3.27
C PHE A 19 15.05 8.81 -4.41
N ARG A 20 14.56 9.76 -5.22
CA ARG A 20 15.37 10.37 -6.29
C ARG A 20 16.56 11.16 -5.74
N GLU A 21 16.37 11.83 -4.60
CA GLU A 21 17.42 12.63 -3.95
C GLU A 21 18.44 11.79 -3.18
N ASN A 22 18.04 10.61 -2.66
CA ASN A 22 18.87 9.84 -1.71
C ASN A 22 19.39 8.49 -2.24
N ASP A 23 18.69 7.85 -3.19
CA ASP A 23 18.95 6.45 -3.59
C ASP A 23 18.91 6.26 -5.12
N ASN A 24 18.67 7.33 -5.89
CA ASN A 24 18.54 7.34 -7.36
C ASN A 24 17.56 6.27 -7.92
N LYS A 25 16.65 5.74 -7.10
CA LYS A 25 15.65 4.76 -7.54
C LYS A 25 14.53 5.48 -8.27
N THR A 26 14.22 4.96 -9.45
CA THR A 26 13.07 5.37 -10.23
C THR A 26 12.12 4.17 -10.35
N ASN A 27 10.82 4.44 -10.43
CA ASN A 27 9.78 3.40 -10.55
C ASN A 27 9.63 2.46 -9.33
N ILE A 28 9.49 3.03 -8.13
CA ILE A 28 9.33 2.28 -6.86
C ILE A 28 7.89 1.83 -6.56
N TRP A 29 6.92 2.18 -7.41
CA TRP A 29 5.50 1.97 -7.14
C TRP A 29 4.88 0.98 -8.11
N GLN A 30 4.07 0.06 -7.58
CA GLN A 30 3.03 -0.59 -8.39
C GLN A 30 1.99 0.46 -8.83
N ARG A 31 1.44 0.25 -10.02
CA ARG A 31 0.40 1.11 -10.60
C ARG A 31 -0.85 1.07 -9.72
N ASN A 32 -1.49 2.23 -9.53
CA ASN A 32 -2.68 2.43 -8.69
C ASN A 32 -2.45 2.12 -7.20
N TYR A 33 -3.53 1.99 -6.45
CA TYR A 33 -3.55 1.60 -5.04
C TYR A 33 -4.81 0.78 -4.78
N TYR A 34 -4.75 -0.11 -3.80
CA TYR A 34 -5.91 -0.88 -3.34
C TYR A 34 -6.70 -0.07 -2.31
N GLU A 35 -8.01 -0.03 -2.43
CA GLU A 35 -8.91 0.55 -1.44
C GLU A 35 -10.08 -0.40 -1.16
N HIS A 36 -10.46 -0.50 0.11
CA HIS A 36 -11.58 -1.32 0.57
C HIS A 36 -12.24 -0.65 1.78
N ILE A 37 -13.56 -0.53 1.76
CA ILE A 37 -14.32 0.04 2.89
C ILE A 37 -14.66 -1.08 3.86
N ILE A 38 -14.18 -0.96 5.09
CA ILE A 38 -14.50 -1.88 6.19
C ILE A 38 -15.90 -1.52 6.72
N ARG A 39 -16.83 -2.48 6.68
CA ARG A 39 -18.25 -2.25 7.01
C ARG A 39 -18.72 -2.97 8.27
N ASP A 40 -17.92 -3.92 8.75
CA ASP A 40 -18.23 -4.74 9.92
C ASP A 40 -16.95 -5.22 10.60
N GLU A 41 -17.12 -5.78 11.79
CA GLU A 41 -16.03 -6.27 12.64
C GLU A 41 -15.27 -7.43 12.00
N ASN A 42 -15.97 -8.34 11.30
CA ASN A 42 -15.31 -9.49 10.68
C ASN A 42 -14.36 -9.03 9.56
N ALA A 43 -14.77 -8.06 8.75
CA ALA A 43 -13.93 -7.44 7.74
C ALA A 43 -12.71 -6.76 8.37
N TYR A 44 -12.90 -6.03 9.49
CA TYR A 44 -11.81 -5.41 10.23
C TYR A 44 -10.80 -6.45 10.70
N GLN A 45 -11.25 -7.49 11.40
CA GLN A 45 -10.39 -8.54 11.95
C GLN A 45 -9.60 -9.27 10.85
N ASN A 46 -10.26 -9.58 9.73
CA ASN A 46 -9.60 -10.24 8.61
C ASN A 46 -8.50 -9.37 7.97
N ILE A 47 -8.77 -8.08 7.75
CA ILE A 47 -7.81 -7.15 7.15
C ILE A 47 -6.64 -6.88 8.11
N ALA A 48 -6.92 -6.68 9.40
CA ALA A 48 -5.90 -6.48 10.42
C ALA A 48 -4.97 -7.71 10.50
N LYS A 49 -5.56 -8.91 10.57
CA LYS A 49 -4.82 -10.17 10.57
C LYS A 49 -3.98 -10.34 9.29
N TYR A 50 -4.53 -9.97 8.13
CA TYR A 50 -3.76 -10.00 6.89
C TYR A 50 -2.53 -9.09 6.97
N ILE A 51 -2.70 -7.82 7.40
CA ILE A 51 -1.60 -6.86 7.51
C ILE A 51 -0.51 -7.36 8.46
N GLU A 52 -0.90 -7.91 9.62
CA GLU A 52 0.03 -8.45 10.61
C GLU A 52 0.82 -9.65 10.07
N ASN A 53 0.15 -10.57 9.37
CA ASN A 53 0.78 -11.81 8.91
C ASN A 53 1.41 -11.71 7.51
N ASN A 54 1.24 -10.59 6.79
CA ASN A 54 1.67 -10.45 5.39
C ASN A 54 3.17 -10.73 5.20
N ALA A 55 4.02 -10.20 6.09
CA ALA A 55 5.47 -10.41 5.97
C ALA A 55 5.86 -11.88 6.11
N LEU A 56 5.17 -12.63 6.98
CA LEU A 56 5.42 -14.06 7.20
C LEU A 56 4.89 -14.92 6.05
N ASN A 57 3.79 -14.49 5.44
CA ASN A 57 3.11 -15.25 4.39
C ASN A 57 3.52 -14.83 2.98
N TRP A 58 4.48 -13.90 2.84
CA TRP A 58 4.82 -13.27 1.56
C TRP A 58 5.10 -14.29 0.44
N GLU A 59 5.98 -15.26 0.70
CA GLU A 59 6.39 -16.28 -0.29
C GLU A 59 5.27 -17.23 -0.72
N ILE A 60 4.21 -17.34 0.09
CA ILE A 60 3.06 -18.22 -0.17
C ILE A 60 1.79 -17.44 -0.47
N ASP A 61 1.88 -16.12 -0.57
CA ASP A 61 0.72 -15.28 -0.84
C ASP A 61 0.28 -15.44 -2.30
N LYS A 62 -1.03 -15.58 -2.51
CA LYS A 62 -1.61 -15.82 -3.84
C LYS A 62 -1.40 -14.65 -4.83
N PHE A 63 -1.07 -13.46 -4.33
CA PHE A 63 -0.74 -12.29 -5.13
C PHE A 63 0.77 -12.08 -5.25
N HIS A 64 1.58 -12.94 -4.64
CA HIS A 64 3.02 -12.99 -4.86
C HIS A 64 3.31 -13.74 -6.17
N SER A 65 3.93 -13.04 -7.13
CA SER A 65 4.32 -13.57 -8.46
C SER A 65 5.74 -13.15 -8.80
#